data_AF-V6KXP9-F1
#
_entry.id   AF-V6KXP9-F1
#
_cell.length_a   1.000
_cell.length_b   1.000
_cell.length_c   1.000
_cell.angle_alpha   90.00
_cell.angle_beta   90.00
_cell.angle_gamma   90.00
#
_symmetry.space_group_name_H-M   'P 1'
#
loop_
_entity.id
_entity.type
_entity.pdbx_description
1 polymer ?
#
loop_
_entity_poly.entity_id
_entity_poly.type
_entity_poly.pdbx_seq_one_letter_code
_entity_poly.pdbx_strand_id
1 'polypeptide(L)' 'MRAAALQYIRKVSGFRDPASHNSAAFDAAVDKVTDATRELLGSLVVKGR' A
#
# COMPACT_ATOMS: atom_id res chain seq x y z
N MET A 1 -8.01 2.33 -2.01
CA MET A 1 -6.57 2.14 -2.30
C MET A 1 -5.74 2.09 -1.02
N ARG A 2 -5.61 3.18 -0.24
CA ARG A 2 -4.79 3.20 0.98
C ARG A 2 -5.17 2.14 2.03
N ALA A 3 -6.46 1.88 2.24
CA ALA A 3 -6.91 0.81 3.13
C ALA A 3 -6.45 -0.59 2.68
N ALA A 4 -6.40 -0.86 1.38
CA ALA A 4 -5.89 -2.13 0.86
C ALA A 4 -4.36 -2.23 0.99
N ALA A 5 -3.65 -1.14 0.69
CA ALA A 5 -2.21 -1.03 0.91
C ALA A 5 -1.85 -1.26 2.39
N LEU A 6 -2.62 -0.69 3.32
CA LEU A 6 -2.48 -0.92 4.76
C LEU A 6 -2.58 -2.41 5.11
N GLN A 7 -3.59 -3.11 4.60
CA GLN A 7 -3.74 -4.54 4.87
C GLN A 7 -2.60 -5.38 4.28
N TYR A 8 -2.13 -5.02 3.08
CA TYR A 8 -0.96 -5.63 2.47
C TYR A 8 0.30 -5.45 3.32
N ILE A 9 0.59 -4.22 3.75
CA ILE A 9 1.76 -3.94 4.58
C ILE A 9 1.66 -4.63 5.95
N ARG A 10 0.49 -4.68 6.58
CA ARG A 10 0.26 -5.48 7.80
C ARG A 10 0.60 -6.96 7.59
N LYS A 11 0.17 -7.51 6.46
CA LYS A 11 0.41 -8.91 6.12
C LYS A 11 1.89 -9.22 5.89
N VAL A 12 2.60 -8.35 5.16
CA VAL A 12 4.01 -8.57 4.78
C VAL A 12 4.97 -8.26 5.92
N SER A 13 4.71 -7.20 6.68
CA SER A 13 5.57 -6.82 7.81
C SER A 13 5.41 -7.72 9.04
N GLY A 14 4.30 -8.46 9.14
CA GLY A 14 3.95 -9.22 10.33
C GLY A 14 3.41 -8.35 11.49
N PHE A 15 3.34 -7.02 11.31
CA PHE A 15 2.80 -6.10 12.31
C PHE A 15 1.32 -5.83 12.05
N ARG A 16 0.47 -6.10 13.04
CA ARG A 16 -0.90 -5.57 13.06
C ARG A 16 -0.90 -4.06 13.36
N ASP A 17 -0.02 -3.64 14.25
CA ASP A 17 0.19 -2.27 14.67
C ASP A 17 1.70 -2.03 14.83
N PRO A 18 2.31 -1.07 14.10
CA PRO A 18 3.74 -0.80 14.23
C PRO A 18 4.05 -0.15 15.58
N ALA A 19 5.18 -0.55 16.19
CA ALA A 19 5.74 0.19 17.33
C ALA A 19 6.08 1.63 16.92
N SER A 20 6.06 2.58 17.87
CA SER A 20 6.22 4.02 17.59
C SER A 20 7.49 4.37 16.80
N HIS A 21 8.59 3.64 17.02
CA HIS A 21 9.84 3.85 16.28
C HIS A 21 9.78 3.38 14.81
N ASN A 22 8.84 2.49 14.46
CA ASN A 22 8.63 1.98 13.10
C ASN A 22 7.46 2.65 12.39
N SER A 23 6.64 3.46 13.08
CA SER A 23 5.42 4.07 12.50
C SER A 23 5.72 4.86 11.23
N ALA A 24 6.77 5.68 11.22
CA ALA A 24 7.15 6.46 10.05
C ALA A 24 7.51 5.57 8.84
N ALA A 25 8.26 4.48 9.06
CA ALA A 25 8.62 3.55 8.00
C ALA A 25 7.41 2.76 7.49
N PHE A 26 6.51 2.39 8.41
CA PHE A 26 5.27 1.68 8.10
C PHE A 26 4.32 2.55 7.26
N ASP A 27 4.09 3.79 7.67
CA ASP A 27 3.25 4.75 6.96
C ASP A 27 3.81 5.05 5.56
N ALA A 28 5.13 5.29 5.46
CA ALA A 28 5.79 5.50 4.18
C ALA A 28 5.64 4.29 3.24
N ALA A 29 5.65 3.07 3.76
CA ALA A 29 5.44 1.86 2.96
C ALA A 29 4.00 1.77 2.44
N VAL A 30 3.01 2.10 3.29
CA VAL A 30 1.59 2.14 2.90
C VAL A 30 1.36 3.16 1.79
N ASP A 31 1.97 4.33 1.89
CA ASP A 31 1.82 5.39 0.89
C ASP A 31 2.48 5.00 -0.44
N LYS A 32 3.71 4.45 -0.42
CA LYS A 32 4.37 3.93 -1.64
C LYS A 32 3.57 2.87 -2.37
N VAL A 33 2.99 1.90 -1.65
CA VAL A 33 2.16 0.86 -2.27
C VAL A 33 0.86 1.46 -2.82
N THR A 34 0.29 2.45 -2.13
CA THR A 34 -0.90 3.16 -2.61
C THR A 34 -0.64 3.85 -3.94
N ASP A 35 0.49 4.54 -4.06
CA ASP A 35 0.84 5.28 -5.28
C ASP A 35 1.21 4.34 -6.43
N ALA A 36 1.99 3.29 -6.17
CA ALA A 36 2.29 2.27 -7.18
C ALA A 36 1.01 1.59 -7.71
N THR A 37 0.04 1.34 -6.83
CA THR A 37 -1.25 0.77 -7.25
C THR A 37 -2.05 1.75 -8.10
N ARG A 38 -2.02 3.06 -7.77
CA ARG A 38 -2.69 4.09 -8.57
C ARG A 38 -2.05 4.23 -9.95
N GLU A 39 -0.73 4.22 -10.03
CA GLU A 39 0.02 4.26 -11.29
C GLU A 39 -0.31 3.05 -12.18
N LEU A 40 -0.32 1.85 -11.59
CA LEU A 40 -0.73 0.63 -12.30
C LEU A 40 -2.14 0.82 -12.87
N LEU A 41 -3.12 1.16 -12.04
CA LEU A 41 -4.50 1.29 -12.50
C LEU A 41 -4.70 2.41 -13.54
N GLY A 42 -3.90 3.48 -13.46
CA GLY A 42 -3.90 4.54 -14.47
C GLY A 42 -3.28 4.14 -15.80
N SER A 43 -2.33 3.19 -15.79
CA SER A 43 -1.66 2.67 -17.00
C SER A 43 -2.36 1.46 -17.62
N LEU A 44 -3.24 0.78 -16.88
CA LEU A 44 -4.01 -0.34 -17.41
C LEU A 44 -5.02 0.15 -18.47
N VAL A 45 -4.73 -0.16 -19.74
CA VAL A 45 -5.70 -0.03 -20.82
C VAL A 45 -6.66 -1.21 -20.76
N VAL A 46 -7.89 -0.95 -20.31
CA VAL A 46 -8.95 -1.97 -20.33
C VAL A 46 -9.39 -2.19 -21.78
N LYS A 47 -8.83 -3.18 -22.46
CA LYS A 47 -9.39 -3.70 -23.72
C LYS A 47 -10.61 -4.55 -23.38
N GLY A 48 -11.79 -3.95 -23.45
CA GLY A 48 -13.03 -4.64 -23.14
C GLY A 48 -14.24 -3.73 -23.01
N ARG A 49 -14.59 -3.02 -24.09
CA ARG A 49 -15.98 -2.76 -24.47
C ARG A 49 -16.08 -2.75 -25.99
#